data_AF-A0A167RTQ7-F1
#
_entry.id   AF-A0A167RTQ7-F1
#
_cell.length_a   1.000
_cell.length_b   1.000
_cell.length_c   1.000
_cell.angle_alpha   90.00
_cell.angle_beta   90.00
_cell.angle_gamma   90.00
#
_symmetry.space_group_name_H-M   'P 1'
#
loop_
_entity.id
_entity.type
_entity.pdbx_description
1 polymer ?
#
loop_
_entity_poly.entity_id
_entity_poly.type
_entity_poly.pdbx_seq_one_letter_code
_entity_poly.pdbx_strand_id
1 'polypeptide(L)'
;MEICESNALRVNEIFSGVVGSSNAAEQYRRVARGDRLEDLMKEILTHAIRISNISQLAAIRGAEVEELGKALSSFVAMSASLPENKASYSFNNSGNGYQNINNSTGQQYNNTGAGNMFTGTIQGLRMSR
;
A
#
# COMPACT_ATOMS: atom_id res chain seq x y z
N MET A 1 -15.70 -7.74 -18.73
CA MET A 1 -14.37 -8.13 -19.23
C MET A 1 -13.39 -6.98 -19.03
N GLU A 2 -13.78 -5.76 -19.39
CA GLU A 2 -13.02 -4.50 -19.18
C GLU A 2 -12.45 -4.31 -17.76
N ILE A 3 -13.20 -4.65 -16.70
CA ILE A 3 -12.71 -4.56 -15.31
C ILE A 3 -11.56 -5.54 -15.05
N CYS A 4 -11.63 -6.78 -15.57
CA CYS A 4 -10.54 -7.74 -15.40
C CYS A 4 -9.30 -7.29 -16.14
N GLU A 5 -9.45 -6.73 -17.34
CA GLU A 5 -8.36 -6.22 -18.16
C GLU A 5 -7.66 -5.03 -17.49
N SER A 6 -8.43 -4.04 -17.04
CA SER A 6 -7.89 -2.89 -16.30
C SER A 6 -7.15 -3.32 -15.03
N ASN A 7 -7.75 -4.21 -14.23
CA ASN A 7 -7.12 -4.69 -13.00
C ASN A 7 -5.86 -5.53 -13.30
N ALA A 8 -5.89 -6.35 -14.36
CA ALA A 8 -4.73 -7.16 -14.76
C ALA A 8 -3.56 -6.28 -15.24
N LEU A 9 -3.84 -5.23 -16.01
CA LEU A 9 -2.85 -4.24 -16.40
C LEU A 9 -2.24 -3.58 -15.16
N ARG A 10 -3.07 -3.19 -14.20
CA ARG A 10 -2.61 -2.56 -12.96
C ARG A 10 -1.75 -3.48 -12.10
N VAL A 11 -2.15 -4.74 -11.96
CA VAL A 11 -1.35 -5.79 -11.31
C VAL A 11 0.01 -5.93 -11.99
N ASN A 12 0.03 -5.98 -13.31
CA ASN A 12 1.27 -6.12 -14.08
C ASN A 12 2.20 -4.90 -13.93
N GLU A 13 1.66 -3.68 -13.91
CA GLU A 13 2.42 -2.46 -13.63
C GLU A 13 3.07 -2.50 -12.24
N ILE A 14 2.30 -2.86 -11.22
CA ILE A 14 2.79 -2.96 -9.84
C ILE A 14 3.89 -4.01 -9.76
N PHE A 15 3.65 -5.20 -10.32
CA PHE A 15 4.61 -6.30 -10.30
C PHE A 15 5.90 -5.91 -11.03
N SER A 16 5.79 -5.39 -12.24
CA SER A 16 6.95 -4.97 -13.05
C SER A 16 7.76 -3.86 -12.40
N GLY A 17 7.09 -2.95 -11.66
CA GLY A 17 7.76 -1.89 -10.92
C GLY A 17 8.46 -2.35 -9.63
N VAL A 18 8.12 -3.52 -9.11
CA VAL A 18 8.66 -4.07 -7.86
C VAL A 18 9.74 -5.12 -8.10
N VAL A 19 9.56 -5.95 -9.14
CA VAL A 19 10.49 -7.04 -9.47
C VAL A 19 11.88 -6.48 -9.78
N GLY A 20 12.90 -7.12 -9.20
CA GLY A 20 14.30 -6.70 -9.37
C GLY A 20 14.70 -5.49 -8.53
N SER A 21 13.79 -4.92 -7.72
CA SER A 21 14.16 -3.85 -6.79
C SER A 21 14.95 -4.39 -5.60
N SER A 22 16.00 -3.68 -5.21
CA SER A 22 16.72 -3.90 -3.95
C SER A 22 15.90 -3.56 -2.71
N ASN A 23 14.81 -2.81 -2.85
CA ASN A 23 13.85 -2.49 -1.78
C ASN A 23 12.40 -2.63 -2.28
N ALA A 24 11.95 -3.88 -2.42
CA ALA A 24 10.64 -4.22 -2.95
C ALA A 24 9.47 -3.55 -2.19
N ALA A 25 9.55 -3.44 -0.86
CA ALA A 25 8.50 -2.85 -0.04
C ALA A 25 8.32 -1.33 -0.30
N GLU A 26 9.43 -0.61 -0.48
CA GLU A 26 9.40 0.82 -0.81
C GLU A 26 8.92 1.06 -2.24
N GLN A 27 9.41 0.27 -3.20
CA GLN A 27 8.92 0.39 -4.59
C GLN A 27 7.46 0.02 -4.71
N TYR A 28 6.99 -1.00 -3.97
CA TYR A 28 5.57 -1.36 -3.95
C TYR A 28 4.73 -0.16 -3.49
N ARG A 29 5.07 0.47 -2.35
CA ARG A 29 4.35 1.67 -1.87
C ARG A 29 4.32 2.78 -2.91
N ARG A 30 5.42 2.99 -3.63
CA ARG A 30 5.54 4.03 -4.66
C ARG A 30 4.70 3.73 -5.90
N VAL A 31 4.77 2.51 -6.43
CA VAL A 31 4.14 2.13 -7.70
C VAL A 31 2.65 1.84 -7.52
N ALA A 32 2.27 1.22 -6.40
CA ALA A 32 0.90 0.86 -6.10
C ALA A 32 0.02 2.09 -5.82
N ARG A 33 0.59 3.23 -5.36
CA ARG A 33 -0.12 4.51 -5.21
C ARG A 33 -1.42 4.44 -4.39
N GLY A 34 -1.50 3.51 -3.44
CA GLY A 34 -2.68 3.27 -2.61
C GLY A 34 -3.56 2.11 -3.09
N ASP A 35 -3.39 1.66 -4.34
CA ASP A 35 -3.99 0.41 -4.79
C ASP A 35 -3.34 -0.76 -4.04
N ARG A 36 -4.13 -1.74 -3.62
CA ARG A 36 -3.62 -2.97 -3.03
C ARG A 36 -3.67 -4.06 -4.09
N LEU A 37 -2.52 -4.68 -4.34
CA LEU A 37 -2.40 -5.82 -5.25
C LEU A 37 -3.38 -6.94 -4.87
N GLU A 38 -3.57 -7.14 -3.57
CA GLU A 38 -4.51 -8.09 -3.01
C GLU A 38 -5.96 -7.79 -3.43
N ASP A 39 -6.38 -6.53 -3.39
CA ASP A 39 -7.74 -6.15 -3.76
C ASP A 39 -7.97 -6.33 -5.27
N LEU A 40 -7.00 -5.91 -6.09
CA LEU A 40 -7.06 -6.06 -7.55
C LEU A 40 -7.18 -7.53 -7.98
N MET A 41 -6.33 -8.39 -7.41
CA MET A 41 -6.34 -9.84 -7.70
C MET A 41 -7.64 -10.51 -7.24
N LYS A 42 -8.17 -10.11 -6.07
CA LYS A 42 -9.45 -10.60 -5.57
C LYS A 42 -10.60 -10.25 -6.52
N GLU A 43 -10.62 -9.03 -7.05
CA GLU A 43 -11.63 -8.61 -8.01
C GLU A 43 -11.54 -9.38 -9.33
N ILE A 44 -10.32 -9.60 -9.86
CA ILE A 44 -10.10 -10.40 -11.08
C ILE A 44 -10.65 -11.82 -10.91
N LEU A 45 -10.26 -12.50 -9.83
CA LEU A 45 -10.71 -13.87 -9.54
C LEU A 45 -12.23 -13.94 -9.33
N THR A 46 -12.80 -12.98 -8.61
CA THR A 46 -14.26 -12.90 -8.40
C THR A 46 -15.00 -12.72 -9.71
N HIS A 47 -14.51 -11.85 -10.60
CA HIS A 47 -15.12 -11.63 -11.91
C HIS A 47 -14.97 -12.83 -12.84
N ALA A 48 -13.82 -13.50 -12.84
CA ALA A 48 -13.62 -14.72 -13.61
C ALA A 48 -14.63 -15.81 -13.18
N ILE A 49 -14.81 -16.03 -11.87
CA ILE A 49 -15.82 -16.96 -11.34
C ILE A 49 -17.24 -16.57 -11.77
N ARG A 50 -17.59 -15.27 -11.70
CA ARG A 50 -18.92 -14.78 -12.12
C ARG A 50 -19.18 -15.05 -13.60
N ILE A 51 -18.19 -14.82 -14.46
CA ILE A 51 -18.30 -15.09 -15.91
C ILE A 51 -18.48 -16.60 -16.14
N SER A 52 -17.69 -17.45 -15.48
CA SER A 52 -17.80 -18.91 -15.59
C SER A 52 -19.14 -19.45 -15.07
N ASN A 53 -19.82 -18.70 -14.20
CA ASN A 53 -21.15 -19.02 -13.69
C ASN A 53 -22.30 -18.56 -14.59
N ILE A 54 -22.03 -17.84 -15.69
CA ILE A 54 -23.06 -17.53 -16.70
C ILE A 54 -23.53 -18.85 -17.35
N SER A 55 -24.85 -19.03 -17.39
CA SER A 55 -25.53 -20.28 -17.74
C SER A 55 -25.15 -20.86 -19.11
N GLN A 56 -24.70 -20.02 -20.05
CA GLN A 56 -24.24 -20.43 -21.38
C GLN A 56 -22.94 -21.24 -21.37
N LEU A 57 -22.13 -21.15 -20.30
CA LEU A 57 -20.88 -21.91 -20.13
C LEU A 57 -21.05 -23.11 -19.19
N ALA A 58 -22.26 -23.35 -18.66
CA ALA A 58 -22.53 -24.40 -17.67
C ALA A 58 -22.21 -25.82 -18.16
N ALA A 59 -22.27 -26.07 -19.48
CA ALA A 59 -21.94 -27.36 -20.08
C ALA A 59 -20.44 -27.69 -20.10
N ILE A 60 -19.57 -26.69 -19.89
CA ILE A 60 -18.10 -26.80 -19.96
C ILE A 60 -17.48 -26.62 -18.56
N ARG A 61 -18.33 -26.46 -17.53
CA ARG A 61 -18.00 -25.88 -16.21
C ARG A 61 -17.05 -26.70 -15.32
N GLY A 62 -16.54 -27.85 -15.79
CA GLY A 62 -15.87 -28.95 -15.07
C GLY A 62 -15.08 -28.64 -13.79
N ALA A 63 -13.83 -29.10 -13.69
CA ALA A 63 -13.01 -28.94 -12.47
C ALA A 63 -12.45 -27.52 -12.31
N GLU A 64 -12.37 -26.76 -13.40
CA GLU A 64 -11.64 -25.49 -13.50
C GLU A 64 -12.29 -24.37 -12.66
N VAL A 65 -13.63 -24.34 -12.58
CA VAL A 65 -14.34 -23.34 -11.75
C VAL A 65 -14.14 -23.63 -10.26
N GLU A 66 -14.08 -24.91 -9.89
CA GLU A 66 -13.81 -25.33 -8.51
C GLU A 66 -12.37 -24.98 -8.11
N GLU A 67 -11.40 -25.23 -9.00
CA GLU A 67 -10.01 -24.82 -8.81
C GLU A 67 -9.87 -23.30 -8.66
N LEU A 68 -10.59 -22.53 -9.48
CA LEU A 68 -10.59 -21.07 -9.38
C LEU A 68 -11.18 -20.58 -8.04
N GLY A 69 -12.24 -21.25 -7.55
CA GLY A 69 -12.80 -20.99 -6.22
C GLY A 69 -11.83 -21.30 -5.08
N LYS A 70 -11.09 -22.41 -5.20
CA LYS A 70 -10.02 -22.77 -4.25
C LYS A 70 -8.89 -21.75 -4.28
N ALA A 71 -8.44 -21.33 -5.45
CA ALA A 71 -7.41 -20.31 -5.61
C ALA A 71 -7.82 -18.98 -4.96
N LEU A 72 -9.06 -18.53 -5.18
CA LEU A 72 -9.59 -17.33 -4.52
C LEU A 72 -9.63 -17.48 -2.99
N SER A 73 -10.07 -18.63 -2.49
CA SER A 73 -10.15 -18.88 -1.05
C SER A 73 -8.77 -18.87 -0.39
N SER A 74 -7.80 -19.55 -1.00
CA SER A 74 -6.41 -19.53 -0.57
C SER A 74 -5.81 -18.13 -0.60
N PHE A 75 -6.11 -17.37 -1.65
CA PHE A 75 -5.60 -16.00 -1.82
C PHE A 75 -6.14 -15.03 -0.76
N VAL A 76 -7.44 -15.06 -0.48
CA VAL A 76 -8.06 -14.19 0.54
C VAL A 76 -7.60 -14.54 1.96
N ALA A 77 -7.15 -15.78 2.19
CA ALA A 77 -6.58 -16.20 3.47
C ALA A 77 -5.12 -15.74 3.67
N MET A 78 -4.44 -15.24 2.64
CA MET A 78 -3.07 -14.75 2.75
C MET A 78 -3.02 -13.44 3.53
N SER A 79 -2.04 -13.32 4.43
CA SER A 79 -1.73 -12.05 5.10
C SER A 79 -1.33 -10.99 4.08
N ALA A 80 -1.74 -9.75 4.31
CA ALA A 80 -1.36 -8.62 3.46
C ALA A 80 0.17 -8.48 3.37
N SER A 81 0.67 -8.17 2.18
CA SER A 81 2.11 -8.10 1.88
C SER A 81 2.81 -6.96 2.60
N LEU A 82 2.06 -5.92 2.98
CA LEU A 82 2.53 -4.81 3.79
C LEU A 82 1.60 -4.61 4.97
N PRO A 83 2.15 -4.24 6.15
CA PRO A 83 1.32 -3.75 7.24
C PRO A 83 0.51 -2.56 6.75
N GLU A 84 -0.77 -2.55 7.08
CA GLU A 84 -1.66 -1.42 6.84
C GLU A 84 -0.95 -0.15 7.33
N ASN A 85 -0.86 0.86 6.46
CA ASN A 85 -0.09 2.08 6.70
C ASN A 85 -0.26 2.51 8.16
N LYS A 86 0.76 2.28 9.00
CA LYS A 86 0.89 3.04 10.24
C LYS A 86 1.28 4.46 9.81
N ALA A 87 0.30 5.18 9.26
CA ALA A 87 0.29 6.62 9.20
C ALA A 87 0.12 7.10 10.63
N SER A 88 1.18 6.99 11.40
CA SER A 88 1.34 7.59 12.73
C SER A 88 2.83 7.52 12.96
N TYR A 89 3.54 8.59 12.62
CA TYR A 89 4.85 8.80 13.22
C TYR A 89 4.64 8.72 14.74
N SER A 90 5.04 7.60 15.35
CA SER A 90 4.92 7.39 16.78
C SER A 90 6.18 7.95 17.43
N PHE A 91 6.07 9.15 18.01
CA PHE A 91 7.17 9.77 18.74
C PHE A 91 7.01 9.45 20.22
N ASN A 92 7.88 8.59 20.76
CA ASN A 92 7.99 8.38 22.20
C ASN A 92 9.09 9.30 22.74
N ASN A 93 8.73 10.28 23.56
CA ASN A 93 9.68 11.15 24.25
C ASN A 93 9.44 11.10 25.76
N SER A 94 10.49 10.83 26.53
CA SER A 94 10.47 10.85 27.99
C SER A 94 11.34 12.01 28.49
N GLY A 95 10.72 13.02 29.09
CA GLY A 95 11.40 14.17 29.68
C GLY A 95 10.46 15.37 29.88
N ASN A 96 10.81 16.28 30.79
CA ASN A 96 10.08 17.54 30.98
C ASN A 96 10.64 18.64 30.08
N GLY A 97 9.77 19.31 29.31
CA GLY A 97 10.11 20.46 28.46
C GLY A 97 9.15 20.66 27.29
N TYR A 98 9.19 21.83 26.63
CA TYR A 98 8.43 22.09 25.41
C TYR A 98 8.98 21.25 24.24
N GLN A 99 8.11 20.50 23.57
CA GLN A 99 8.48 19.61 22.47
C GLN A 99 7.97 20.18 21.14
N ASN A 100 8.88 20.56 20.25
CA ASN A 100 8.55 21.00 18.89
C ASN A 100 8.86 19.86 17.92
N ILE A 101 7.84 19.04 17.59
CA ILE A 101 7.97 17.94 16.63
C ILE A 101 7.39 18.41 15.30
N ASN A 102 8.27 18.68 14.33
CA ASN A 102 7.86 19.06 12.99
C ASN A 102 8.71 18.26 11.98
N ASN A 103 8.03 17.53 11.08
CA ASN A 103 8.66 16.69 10.06
C ASN A 103 8.79 17.39 8.69
N SER A 104 8.35 18.64 8.60
CA SER A 104 8.39 19.44 7.36
C SER A 104 9.65 20.31 7.29
N THR A 105 10.11 20.57 6.07
CA THR A 105 11.19 21.53 5.79
C THR A 105 10.62 22.94 5.72
N GLY A 106 11.30 23.92 6.32
CA GLY A 106 10.86 25.31 6.28
C GLY A 106 11.39 26.14 7.45
N GLN A 107 11.04 27.43 7.46
CA GLN A 107 11.36 28.30 8.58
C GLN A 107 10.46 27.98 9.78
N GLN A 108 11.05 27.95 10.96
CA GLN A 108 10.31 27.80 12.21
C GLN A 108 10.43 29.03 13.09
N TYR A 109 9.30 29.41 13.65
CA TYR A 109 9.16 30.49 14.61
C TYR A 109 8.71 29.88 15.93
N ASN A 110 9.66 29.45 16.76
CA ASN A 110 9.37 28.82 18.04
C ASN A 110 9.34 29.89 19.14
N ASN A 111 8.21 30.00 19.85
CA ASN A 111 8.03 30.89 20.99
C ASN A 111 7.77 30.04 22.24
N THR A 112 8.70 30.05 23.20
CA THR A 112 8.61 29.23 24.42
C THR A 112 7.98 29.99 25.60
N GLY A 113 7.40 31.17 25.36
CA GLY A 113 6.97 32.10 26.41
C GLY A 113 8.17 32.77 27.10
N ALA A 114 7.97 34.00 27.59
CA ALA A 114 9.00 34.97 28.04
C ALA A 114 9.64 35.86 26.95
N GLY A 115 9.02 35.97 25.77
CA GLY A 115 9.43 36.94 24.73
C GLY A 115 10.65 36.53 23.89
N ASN A 116 11.20 35.33 24.12
CA ASN A 116 12.29 34.79 23.32
C ASN A 116 11.73 34.04 22.11
N MET A 117 12.06 34.51 20.91
CA MET A 117 11.76 33.84 19.64
C MET A 117 13.05 33.26 19.07
N PHE A 118 13.07 31.94 18.87
CA PHE A 118 14.18 31.27 18.21
C PHE A 118 13.80 31.00 16.75
N THR A 119 14.50 31.64 15.83
CA THR A 119 14.40 31.39 14.39
C THR A 119 15.41 30.33 13.98
N GLY A 120 14.92 29.20 13.48
CA GLY A 120 15.73 28.12 12.95
C GLY A 120 15.25 27.70 11.57
N THR A 121 16.18 27.21 10.74
CA THR A 121 15.84 26.51 9.50
C THR A 121 16.08 25.03 9.73
N ILE A 122 15.03 24.20 9.65
CA ILE A 122 15.24 22.75 9.64
C ILE A 122 15.74 22.36 8.25
N GLN A 123 17.05 22.15 8.14
CA GLN A 123 17.58 21.27 7.13
C GLN A 123 17.30 19.85 7.61
N GLY A 124 16.43 19.12 6.90
CA GLY A 124 16.18 17.73 7.21
C GLY A 124 17.52 17.00 7.28
N LEU A 125 17.92 16.58 8.48
CA LEU A 125 19.12 15.78 8.66
C LEU A 125 18.91 14.48 7.89
N ARG A 126 19.53 14.37 6.72
CA ARG A 126 19.76 13.09 6.07
C ARG A 126 20.75 12.35 6.96
N MET A 127 20.23 11.55 7.89
CA MET A 127 21.04 10.52 8.51
C MET A 127 21.36 9.50 7.42
N SER A 128 22.57 9.56 6.89
CA SER A 128 23.17 8.44 6.17
C SER A 128 23.31 7.27 7.14
N ARG A 129 23.04 6.07 6.59
CA ARG A 129 22.94 4.75 7.22
C ARG A 129 23.85 4.48 8.41
#